data_AF-M1N3T0-F1
#
_entry.id   AF-M1N3T0-F1
#
_cell.length_a   1.000
_cell.length_b   1.000
_cell.length_c   1.000
_cell.angle_alpha   90.00
_cell.angle_beta   90.00
_cell.angle_gamma   90.00
#
_symmetry.space_group_name_H-M   'P 1'
#
loop_
_entity.id
_entity.type
_entity.pdbx_description
1 polymer ?
#
loop_
_entity_poly.entity_id
_entity_poly.type
_entity_poly.pdbx_seq_one_letter_code
_entity_poly.pdbx_strand_id
1 'polypeptide(L)'
;MSATNKFNNINNSSKSLGEQMSDRIIQLIIENNWSIGDKLPNEYELADMLNVGRSTVREAIKALVSRNILEIRRGAGTFVSQKCGIVDDPLGLTFVKDKFKLALDLLEVRFMIEPGIAAIAAVEATEEEIQQMTILCNEIEALILKEEPYTEKDIEFHTAIAKSSKNLVMENLIPIINSSIAIFIDITSQELRKETIETHREVLNAITEHDSNGARDAMFLHLVYNRRNIKGVIKKRMND
;
A
#
# COMPACT_ATOMS: atom_id res chain seq x y z
N MET A 1 -12.60 -29.59 39.88
CA MET A 1 -11.14 -29.79 40.00
C MET A 1 -10.66 -30.57 38.78
N SER A 2 -9.57 -30.09 38.20
CA SER A 2 -8.74 -30.70 37.14
C SER A 2 -9.35 -30.90 35.75
N ALA A 3 -9.15 -29.89 34.90
CA ALA A 3 -8.75 -30.11 33.51
C ALA A 3 -7.41 -29.40 33.32
N THR A 4 -6.35 -30.17 33.46
CA THR A 4 -4.95 -29.74 33.41
C THR A 4 -4.61 -29.27 32.00
N ASN A 5 -4.09 -28.05 31.95
CA ASN A 5 -3.69 -27.28 30.79
C ASN A 5 -2.65 -28.04 29.94
N LYS A 6 -3.06 -28.49 28.74
CA LYS A 6 -2.19 -29.13 27.73
C LYS A 6 -1.71 -28.11 26.70
N PHE A 7 -0.84 -27.17 27.03
CA PHE A 7 -0.12 -26.38 26.00
C PHE A 7 1.28 -25.96 26.46
N ASN A 8 2.10 -26.94 26.85
CA ASN A 8 3.55 -26.81 26.81
C ASN A 8 4.05 -27.38 25.48
N ASN A 9 4.03 -26.58 24.42
CA ASN A 9 4.93 -26.76 23.28
C ASN A 9 4.91 -25.53 22.36
N ILE A 10 5.60 -24.48 22.79
CA ILE A 10 6.18 -23.50 21.86
C ILE A 10 7.68 -23.52 22.13
N ASN A 11 8.36 -24.49 21.51
CA ASN A 11 9.81 -24.44 21.33
C ASN A 11 10.09 -23.32 20.33
N ASN A 12 10.39 -22.12 20.84
CA ASN A 12 10.91 -21.01 20.04
C ASN A 12 12.12 -20.40 20.77
N SER A 13 13.21 -21.17 20.84
CA SER A 13 14.41 -20.88 21.64
C SER A 13 15.28 -19.71 21.12
N SER A 14 14.80 -18.93 20.15
CA SER A 14 15.54 -17.78 19.61
C SER A 14 14.83 -16.43 19.74
N LYS A 15 13.56 -16.38 20.17
CA LYS A 15 12.81 -15.12 20.29
C LYS A 15 12.94 -14.54 21.69
N SER A 16 13.23 -13.25 21.77
CA SER A 16 13.20 -12.53 23.04
C SER A 16 11.80 -12.57 23.66
N LEU A 17 11.71 -12.43 24.99
CA LEU A 17 10.42 -12.39 25.68
C LEU A 17 9.52 -11.25 25.16
N GLY A 18 10.12 -10.12 24.76
CA GLY A 18 9.40 -9.00 24.13
C GLY A 18 8.76 -9.40 22.80
N GLU A 19 9.47 -10.10 21.93
CA GLU A 19 8.94 -10.58 20.64
C GLU A 19 7.82 -11.61 20.82
N GLN A 20 7.96 -12.51 21.79
CA GLN A 20 6.90 -13.47 22.13
C GLN A 20 5.64 -12.73 22.61
N MET A 21 5.80 -11.67 23.41
CA MET A 21 4.67 -10.86 23.86
C MET A 21 4.07 -9.99 22.74
N SER A 22 4.86 -9.53 21.76
CA SER A 22 4.32 -8.89 20.57
C SER A 22 3.41 -9.84 19.79
N ASP A 23 3.84 -11.10 19.57
CA ASP A 23 3.03 -12.12 18.91
C ASP A 23 1.73 -12.39 19.71
N ARG A 24 1.82 -12.46 21.04
CA ARG A 24 0.64 -12.67 21.90
C ARG A 24 -0.33 -11.49 21.91
N ILE A 25 0.17 -10.24 21.86
CA ILE A 25 -0.68 -9.04 21.74
C ILE A 25 -1.40 -9.02 20.39
N ILE A 26 -0.73 -9.41 19.29
CA ILE A 26 -1.40 -9.58 17.98
C ILE A 26 -2.54 -10.60 18.09
N GLN A 27 -2.29 -11.72 18.78
CA GLN A 27 -3.31 -12.73 18.98
C GLN A 27 -4.49 -12.19 19.82
N LEU A 28 -4.24 -11.40 20.86
CA LEU A 28 -5.30 -10.75 21.63
C LEU A 28 -6.12 -9.77 20.78
N ILE A 29 -5.49 -9.00 19.89
CA ILE A 29 -6.20 -8.10 18.95
C ILE A 29 -7.20 -8.90 18.10
N ILE A 30 -6.76 -10.04 17.57
CA ILE A 30 -7.60 -10.93 16.75
C ILE A 30 -8.70 -11.58 17.60
N GLU A 31 -8.35 -12.18 18.74
CA GLU A 31 -9.28 -12.87 19.65
C GLU A 31 -10.40 -11.94 20.16
N ASN A 32 -10.09 -10.65 20.35
CA ASN A 32 -11.05 -9.65 20.83
C ASN A 32 -11.73 -8.85 19.70
N ASN A 33 -11.46 -9.17 18.43
CA ASN A 33 -11.96 -8.43 17.26
C ASN A 33 -11.73 -6.91 17.33
N TRP A 34 -10.58 -6.48 17.88
CA TRP A 34 -10.24 -5.05 17.91
C TRP A 34 -9.93 -4.57 16.50
N SER A 35 -10.73 -3.61 16.05
CA SER A 35 -10.66 -2.99 14.73
C SER A 35 -9.66 -1.84 14.70
N ILE A 36 -9.33 -1.38 13.49
CA ILE A 36 -8.49 -0.19 13.29
C ILE A 36 -9.05 0.98 14.11
N GLY A 37 -8.18 1.61 14.91
CA GLY A 37 -8.55 2.72 15.77
C GLY A 37 -9.11 2.33 17.14
N ASP A 38 -9.32 1.04 17.43
CA ASP A 38 -9.73 0.59 18.75
C ASP A 38 -8.59 0.74 19.76
N LYS A 39 -8.98 1.07 21.01
CA LYS A 39 -8.05 1.27 22.12
C LYS A 39 -7.74 -0.07 22.79
N LEU A 40 -6.46 -0.39 22.93
CA LEU A 40 -6.01 -1.53 23.72
C LEU A 40 -6.15 -1.26 25.23
N PRO A 41 -6.26 -2.32 26.06
CA PRO A 41 -6.03 -2.22 27.49
C PRO A 41 -4.68 -1.57 27.79
N ASN A 42 -4.59 -0.90 28.93
CA ASN A 42 -3.38 -0.17 29.28
C ASN A 42 -2.22 -1.13 29.64
N GLU A 43 -0.99 -0.61 29.76
CA GLU A 43 0.20 -1.43 30.06
C GLU A 43 0.06 -2.31 31.31
N TYR A 44 -0.71 -1.87 32.31
CA TYR A 44 -0.93 -2.61 33.55
C TYR A 44 -1.87 -3.78 33.32
N GLU A 45 -2.99 -3.55 32.65
CA GLU A 45 -3.97 -4.59 32.31
C GLU A 45 -3.35 -5.63 31.39
N LEU A 46 -2.61 -5.21 30.36
CA LEU A 46 -1.90 -6.12 29.47
C LEU A 46 -0.83 -6.94 30.22
N ALA A 47 -0.14 -6.36 31.20
CA ALA A 47 0.86 -7.09 31.99
C ALA A 47 0.21 -8.20 32.83
N ASP A 48 -0.96 -7.93 33.41
CA ASP A 48 -1.76 -8.90 34.16
C ASP A 48 -2.30 -10.00 33.24
N MET A 49 -2.92 -9.61 32.11
CA MET A 49 -3.46 -10.55 31.11
C MET A 49 -2.39 -11.49 30.52
N LEU A 50 -1.18 -10.99 30.35
CA LEU A 50 -0.06 -11.74 29.76
C LEU A 50 0.84 -12.40 30.81
N ASN A 51 0.58 -12.17 32.11
CA ASN A 51 1.39 -12.65 33.24
C ASN A 51 2.89 -12.35 33.09
N VAL A 52 3.22 -11.10 32.72
CA VAL A 52 4.60 -10.62 32.54
C VAL A 52 4.81 -9.25 33.20
N GLY A 53 6.07 -8.85 33.35
CA GLY A 53 6.40 -7.51 33.84
C GLY A 53 5.99 -6.41 32.86
N ARG A 54 5.62 -5.24 33.39
CA ARG A 54 5.27 -4.04 32.60
C ARG A 54 6.35 -3.61 31.61
N SER A 55 7.63 -3.79 31.96
CA SER A 55 8.74 -3.49 31.07
C SER A 55 8.69 -4.34 29.80
N THR A 56 8.34 -5.61 29.92
CA THR A 56 8.18 -6.54 28.78
C THR A 56 7.02 -6.12 27.87
N VAL A 57 5.87 -5.74 28.45
CA VAL A 57 4.72 -5.23 27.68
C VAL A 57 5.10 -3.97 26.92
N ARG A 58 5.84 -3.05 27.55
CA ARG A 58 6.28 -1.82 26.88
C ARG A 58 7.19 -2.11 25.69
N GLU A 59 8.13 -3.03 25.83
CA GLU A 59 8.99 -3.42 24.71
C GLU A 59 8.18 -4.10 23.58
N ALA A 60 7.20 -4.94 23.94
CA ALA A 60 6.31 -5.56 22.97
C ALA A 60 5.46 -4.53 22.21
N ILE A 61 4.90 -3.54 22.91
CA ILE A 61 4.15 -2.43 22.30
C ILE A 61 5.07 -1.61 21.39
N LYS A 62 6.29 -1.26 21.83
CA LYS A 62 7.25 -0.52 20.98
C LYS A 62 7.56 -1.27 19.69
N ALA A 63 7.77 -2.59 19.75
CA ALA A 63 8.01 -3.41 18.57
C ALA A 63 6.80 -3.49 17.62
N LEU A 64 5.57 -3.44 18.15
CA LEU A 64 4.36 -3.39 17.32
C LEU A 64 4.13 -1.98 16.75
N VAL A 65 4.53 -0.93 17.47
CA VAL A 65 4.50 0.46 16.98
C VAL A 65 5.51 0.65 15.85
N SER A 66 6.73 0.12 15.96
CA SER A 66 7.73 0.22 14.88
C SER A 66 7.32 -0.52 13.60
N ARG A 67 6.43 -1.51 13.74
CA ARG A 67 5.82 -2.24 12.63
C ARG A 67 4.51 -1.61 12.16
N ASN A 68 4.09 -0.47 12.71
CA ASN A 68 2.82 0.18 12.39
C ASN A 68 1.59 -0.73 12.57
N ILE A 69 1.64 -1.68 13.51
CA ILE A 69 0.49 -2.50 13.94
C ILE A 69 -0.28 -1.78 15.04
N LEU A 70 0.46 -1.09 15.92
CA LEU A 70 -0.09 -0.24 16.97
C LEU A 70 0.36 1.21 16.78
N GLU A 71 -0.37 2.14 17.36
CA GLU A 71 0.05 3.54 17.47
C GLU A 71 -0.19 4.05 18.90
N ILE A 72 0.69 4.94 19.37
CA ILE A 72 0.56 5.58 20.69
C ILE A 72 0.05 7.00 20.48
N ARG A 73 -1.14 7.28 21.01
CA ARG A 73 -1.70 8.64 21.05
C ARG A 73 -1.43 9.23 22.43
N ARG A 74 -0.58 10.26 22.49
CA ARG A 74 -0.08 10.86 23.73
C ARG A 74 -1.24 11.25 24.66
N GLY A 75 -1.23 10.72 25.89
CA GLY A 75 -2.27 10.97 26.90
C GLY A 75 -3.57 10.19 26.69
N ALA A 76 -3.78 9.55 25.53
CA ALA A 76 -5.01 8.83 25.21
C ALA A 76 -4.85 7.30 25.31
N GLY A 77 -3.67 6.76 24.99
CA GLY A 77 -3.37 5.31 25.10
C GLY A 77 -2.75 4.71 23.84
N THR A 78 -2.81 3.39 23.73
CA THR A 78 -2.33 2.61 22.59
C THR A 78 -3.52 2.11 21.78
N PHE A 79 -3.46 2.22 20.47
CA PHE A 79 -4.55 1.90 19.56
C PHE A 79 -4.07 1.00 18.42
N VAL A 80 -4.99 0.24 17.81
CA VAL A 80 -4.72 -0.47 16.55
C VAL A 80 -4.47 0.58 15.45
N SER A 81 -3.33 0.46 14.76
CA SER A 81 -2.88 1.47 13.79
C SER A 81 -3.72 1.47 12.51
N GLN A 82 -3.89 2.66 11.92
CA GLN A 82 -4.48 2.80 10.58
C GLN A 82 -3.57 2.32 9.46
N LYS A 83 -2.25 2.28 9.67
CA LYS A 83 -1.26 1.83 8.68
C LYS A 83 -1.22 0.31 8.52
N CYS A 84 -1.97 -0.44 9.34
CA CYS A 84 -2.19 -1.89 9.18
C CYS A 84 -0.93 -2.74 8.98
N GLY A 85 0.17 -2.39 9.63
CA GLY A 85 1.43 -3.14 9.51
C GLY A 85 2.39 -2.65 8.41
N ILE A 86 2.01 -1.62 7.63
CA ILE A 86 2.86 -1.03 6.60
C ILE A 86 3.87 -0.10 7.26
N VAL A 87 5.14 -0.49 7.24
CA VAL A 87 6.26 0.36 7.72
C VAL A 87 6.48 1.57 6.80
N ASP A 88 7.16 2.60 7.28
CA ASP A 88 7.33 3.85 6.53
C ASP A 88 8.20 3.70 5.24
N ASP A 89 9.11 2.73 5.21
CA ASP A 89 9.91 2.37 4.02
C ASP A 89 9.88 0.85 3.77
N PRO A 90 8.77 0.31 3.25
CA PRO A 90 8.55 -1.12 3.15
C PRO A 90 9.40 -1.80 2.07
N LEU A 91 9.94 -1.02 1.13
CA LEU A 91 10.83 -1.51 0.07
C LEU A 91 12.32 -1.19 0.35
N GLY A 92 12.65 -0.49 1.43
CA GLY A 92 14.03 -0.14 1.79
C GLY A 92 14.69 0.85 0.81
N LEU A 93 13.92 1.74 0.19
CA LEU A 93 14.36 2.59 -0.91
C LEU A 93 14.89 3.96 -0.48
N THR A 94 14.76 4.31 0.81
CA THR A 94 15.13 5.62 1.35
C THR A 94 16.57 6.02 0.97
N PHE A 95 17.52 5.08 1.11
CA PHE A 95 18.95 5.33 0.91
C PHE A 95 19.45 5.11 -0.52
N VAL A 96 18.58 4.75 -1.47
CA VAL A 96 18.99 4.58 -2.87
C VAL A 96 19.39 5.95 -3.44
N LYS A 97 20.63 6.07 -3.91
CA LYS A 97 21.17 7.35 -4.42
C LYS A 97 20.73 7.65 -5.85
N ASP A 98 20.76 6.64 -6.72
CA ASP A 98 20.34 6.78 -8.11
C ASP A 98 18.82 6.69 -8.22
N LYS A 99 18.17 7.85 -8.07
CA LYS A 99 16.72 7.97 -8.11
C LYS A 99 16.13 7.68 -9.49
N PHE A 100 16.89 7.88 -10.57
CA PHE A 100 16.43 7.61 -11.93
C PHE A 100 16.44 6.12 -12.24
N LYS A 101 17.54 5.42 -11.89
CA LYS A 101 17.57 3.97 -11.99
C LYS A 101 16.45 3.35 -11.15
N LEU A 102 16.24 3.84 -9.94
CA LEU A 102 15.16 3.35 -9.08
C LEU A 102 13.78 3.53 -9.73
N ALA A 103 13.50 4.69 -10.32
CA ALA A 103 12.25 4.92 -11.02
C ALA A 103 12.03 3.95 -12.19
N LEU A 104 13.09 3.63 -12.95
CA LEU A 104 13.04 2.64 -14.03
C LEU A 104 12.81 1.22 -13.48
N ASP A 105 13.53 0.82 -12.43
CA ASP A 105 13.36 -0.48 -11.78
C ASP A 105 11.91 -0.65 -11.26
N LEU A 106 11.36 0.37 -10.62
CA LEU A 106 9.96 0.37 -10.14
C LEU A 106 8.95 0.29 -11.29
N LEU A 107 9.21 0.98 -12.39
CA LEU A 107 8.36 0.91 -13.57
C LEU A 107 8.37 -0.49 -14.19
N GLU A 108 9.51 -1.19 -14.19
CA GLU A 108 9.58 -2.59 -14.63
C GLU A 108 8.72 -3.51 -13.76
N VAL A 109 8.67 -3.26 -12.43
CA VAL A 109 7.76 -3.98 -11.55
C VAL A 109 6.30 -3.70 -11.93
N ARG A 110 5.93 -2.44 -12.21
CA ARG A 110 4.58 -2.09 -12.70
C ARG A 110 4.20 -2.87 -13.95
N PHE A 111 5.11 -2.98 -14.93
CA PHE A 111 4.89 -3.79 -16.14
C PHE A 111 4.60 -5.27 -15.86
N MET A 112 5.21 -5.83 -14.82
CA MET A 112 5.01 -7.23 -14.45
C MET A 112 3.65 -7.47 -13.78
N ILE A 113 3.13 -6.49 -13.04
CA ILE A 113 1.96 -6.68 -12.18
C ILE A 113 0.70 -5.98 -12.68
N GLU A 114 0.76 -4.69 -13.02
CA GLU A 114 -0.43 -3.87 -13.24
C GLU A 114 -1.30 -4.32 -14.42
N PRO A 115 -0.76 -4.76 -15.57
CA PRO A 115 -1.59 -5.31 -16.65
C PRO A 115 -2.38 -6.55 -16.23
N GLY A 116 -1.78 -7.42 -15.42
CA GLY A 116 -2.48 -8.59 -14.87
C GLY A 116 -3.57 -8.20 -13.88
N ILE A 117 -3.29 -7.20 -13.04
CA ILE A 117 -4.25 -6.67 -12.06
C ILE A 117 -5.43 -5.97 -12.74
N ALA A 118 -5.20 -5.17 -13.78
CA ALA A 118 -6.26 -4.55 -14.57
C ALA A 118 -7.16 -5.59 -15.24
N ALA A 119 -6.56 -6.68 -15.77
CA ALA A 119 -7.30 -7.79 -16.35
C ALA A 119 -8.23 -8.50 -15.35
N ILE A 120 -7.77 -8.68 -14.11
CA ILE A 120 -8.58 -9.27 -13.04
C ILE A 120 -9.66 -8.29 -12.58
N ALA A 121 -9.31 -7.01 -12.43
CA ALA A 121 -10.26 -5.96 -12.07
C ALA A 121 -11.42 -5.87 -13.07
N ALA A 122 -11.17 -5.99 -14.37
CA ALA A 122 -12.22 -6.04 -15.38
C ALA A 122 -13.24 -7.18 -15.16
N VAL A 123 -12.84 -8.30 -14.55
CA VAL A 123 -13.74 -9.43 -14.28
C VAL A 123 -14.45 -9.28 -12.93
N GLU A 124 -13.76 -8.76 -11.92
CA GLU A 124 -14.18 -8.81 -10.50
C GLU A 124 -14.75 -7.48 -9.97
N ALA A 125 -14.57 -6.36 -10.68
CA ALA A 125 -15.00 -5.05 -10.21
C ALA A 125 -16.53 -4.98 -10.09
N THR A 126 -17.00 -4.39 -8.99
CA THR A 126 -18.42 -4.04 -8.84
C THR A 126 -18.75 -2.71 -9.50
N GLU A 127 -20.03 -2.44 -9.72
CA GLU A 127 -20.50 -1.16 -10.26
C GLU A 127 -20.07 0.03 -9.39
N GLU A 128 -20.08 -0.13 -8.06
CA GLU A 128 -19.63 0.92 -7.14
C GLU A 128 -18.11 1.18 -7.27
N GLU A 129 -17.31 0.14 -7.48
CA GLU A 129 -15.87 0.28 -7.71
C GLU A 129 -15.58 0.94 -9.06
N ILE A 130 -16.32 0.58 -10.12
CA ILE A 130 -16.24 1.23 -11.44
C ILE A 130 -16.61 2.71 -11.35
N GLN A 131 -17.66 3.05 -10.62
CA GLN A 131 -18.03 4.44 -10.36
C GLN A 131 -16.92 5.19 -9.63
N GLN A 132 -16.29 4.57 -8.62
CA GLN A 132 -15.16 5.19 -7.92
C GLN A 132 -13.96 5.41 -8.86
N MET A 133 -13.62 4.44 -9.70
CA MET A 133 -12.56 4.57 -10.71
C MET A 133 -12.90 5.68 -11.72
N THR A 134 -14.18 5.82 -12.09
CA THR A 134 -14.66 6.88 -12.99
C THR A 134 -14.49 8.27 -12.37
N ILE A 135 -14.83 8.44 -11.09
CA ILE A 135 -14.65 9.70 -10.36
C ILE A 135 -13.17 10.08 -10.35
N LEU A 136 -12.29 9.14 -9.96
CA LEU A 136 -10.85 9.38 -9.91
C LEU A 136 -10.27 9.74 -11.28
N CYS A 137 -10.67 9.03 -12.34
CA CYS A 137 -10.25 9.33 -13.71
C CYS A 137 -10.66 10.75 -14.13
N ASN A 138 -11.86 11.20 -13.76
CA ASN A 138 -12.34 12.56 -14.05
C ASN A 138 -11.60 13.63 -13.23
N GLU A 139 -11.30 13.36 -11.96
CA GLU A 139 -10.50 14.25 -11.11
C GLU A 139 -9.09 14.44 -11.68
N ILE A 140 -8.44 13.35 -12.10
CA ILE A 140 -7.12 13.40 -12.76
C ILE A 140 -7.19 14.26 -14.02
N GLU A 141 -8.16 14.04 -14.90
CA GLU A 141 -8.31 14.82 -16.12
C GLU A 141 -8.52 16.31 -15.81
N ALA A 142 -9.36 16.64 -14.84
CA ALA A 142 -9.60 18.02 -14.43
C ALA A 142 -8.33 18.71 -13.87
N LEU A 143 -7.54 18.01 -13.05
CA LEU A 143 -6.27 18.51 -12.55
C LEU A 143 -5.26 18.70 -13.67
N ILE A 144 -5.19 17.75 -14.61
CA ILE A 144 -4.31 17.83 -15.78
C ILE A 144 -4.64 19.06 -16.63
N LEU A 145 -5.92 19.29 -16.94
CA LEU A 145 -6.39 20.41 -17.77
C LEU A 145 -6.17 21.78 -17.09
N LYS A 146 -6.13 21.82 -15.76
CA LYS A 146 -5.78 23.02 -14.97
C LYS A 146 -4.28 23.21 -14.77
N GLU A 147 -3.47 22.30 -15.32
CA GLU A 147 -2.02 22.24 -15.11
C GLU A 147 -1.60 22.00 -13.64
N GLU A 148 -2.51 21.51 -12.80
CA GLU A 148 -2.27 21.21 -11.39
C GLU A 148 -1.57 19.84 -11.23
N PRO A 149 -0.87 19.58 -10.11
CA PRO A 149 -0.35 18.27 -9.78
C PRO A 149 -1.48 17.26 -9.61
N TYR A 150 -1.36 16.09 -10.24
CA TYR A 150 -2.37 15.03 -10.20
C TYR A 150 -1.87 13.71 -9.62
N THR A 151 -0.61 13.66 -9.18
CA THR A 151 0.10 12.45 -8.76
C THR A 151 -0.58 11.68 -7.62
N GLU A 152 -1.17 12.38 -6.66
CA GLU A 152 -1.90 11.71 -5.57
C GLU A 152 -3.15 11.00 -6.10
N LYS A 153 -3.88 11.64 -7.01
CA LYS A 153 -5.07 11.06 -7.65
C LYS A 153 -4.73 9.92 -8.60
N ASP A 154 -3.59 10.01 -9.28
CA ASP A 154 -3.02 8.93 -10.08
C ASP A 154 -2.78 7.67 -9.23
N ILE A 155 -2.14 7.83 -8.06
CA ILE A 155 -1.92 6.73 -7.10
C ILE A 155 -3.26 6.17 -6.61
N GLU A 156 -4.23 7.02 -6.29
CA GLU A 156 -5.58 6.58 -5.88
C GLU A 156 -6.27 5.77 -6.98
N PHE A 157 -6.15 6.17 -8.24
CA PHE A 157 -6.73 5.46 -9.39
C PHE A 157 -6.12 4.06 -9.57
N HIS A 158 -4.79 3.95 -9.60
CA HIS A 158 -4.11 2.64 -9.66
C HIS A 158 -4.44 1.76 -8.45
N THR A 159 -4.57 2.36 -7.26
CA THR A 159 -4.97 1.64 -6.04
C THR A 159 -6.41 1.13 -6.14
N ALA A 160 -7.33 1.90 -6.71
CA ALA A 160 -8.71 1.49 -6.94
C ALA A 160 -8.81 0.29 -7.89
N ILE A 161 -8.03 0.29 -8.98
CA ILE A 161 -7.90 -0.88 -9.89
C ILE A 161 -7.36 -2.09 -9.12
N ALA A 162 -6.31 -1.90 -8.32
CA ALA A 162 -5.71 -2.97 -7.51
C ALA A 162 -6.69 -3.58 -6.51
N LYS A 163 -7.46 -2.74 -5.81
CA LYS A 163 -8.51 -3.17 -4.89
C LYS A 163 -9.60 -3.97 -5.60
N SER A 164 -9.98 -3.54 -6.80
CA SER A 164 -11.00 -4.22 -7.62
C SER A 164 -10.58 -5.63 -8.05
N SER A 165 -9.27 -5.95 -8.04
CA SER A 165 -8.77 -7.31 -8.27
C SER A 165 -9.04 -8.30 -7.11
N LYS A 166 -9.60 -7.82 -6.00
CA LYS A 166 -9.87 -8.58 -4.76
C LYS A 166 -8.65 -9.23 -4.12
N ASN A 167 -7.45 -8.80 -4.52
CA ASN A 167 -6.20 -9.25 -3.95
C ASN A 167 -5.69 -8.23 -2.92
N LEU A 168 -5.90 -8.55 -1.63
CA LEU A 168 -5.48 -7.70 -0.51
C LEU A 168 -3.98 -7.35 -0.53
N VAL A 169 -3.13 -8.25 -1.03
CA VAL A 169 -1.68 -7.96 -1.13
C VAL A 169 -1.43 -6.86 -2.16
N MET A 170 -2.15 -6.89 -3.29
CA MET A 170 -2.00 -5.91 -4.37
C MET A 170 -2.57 -4.55 -3.99
N GLU A 171 -3.70 -4.52 -3.28
CA GLU A 171 -4.26 -3.28 -2.71
C GLU A 171 -3.24 -2.53 -1.85
N ASN A 172 -2.41 -3.25 -1.09
CA ASN A 172 -1.37 -2.64 -0.24
C ASN A 172 -0.07 -2.35 -1.00
N LEU A 173 0.32 -3.19 -1.97
CA LEU A 173 1.61 -3.09 -2.65
C LEU A 173 1.64 -1.99 -3.73
N ILE A 174 0.54 -1.82 -4.48
CA ILE A 174 0.44 -0.83 -5.56
C ILE A 174 0.66 0.62 -5.09
N PRO A 175 0.06 1.12 -4.00
CA PRO A 175 0.31 2.48 -3.53
C PRO A 175 1.76 2.69 -3.09
N ILE A 176 2.41 1.68 -2.52
CA ILE A 176 3.83 1.73 -2.14
C ILE A 176 4.71 1.92 -3.40
N ILE A 177 4.47 1.15 -4.44
CA ILE A 177 5.24 1.21 -5.70
C ILE A 177 5.04 2.58 -6.37
N ASN A 178 3.78 3.01 -6.53
CA ASN A 178 3.47 4.25 -7.25
C ASN A 178 3.92 5.50 -6.49
N SER A 179 3.79 5.54 -5.16
CA SER A 179 4.32 6.65 -4.35
C SER A 179 5.83 6.78 -4.47
N SER A 180 6.55 5.66 -4.61
CA SER A 180 8.01 5.67 -4.75
C SER A 180 8.45 6.22 -6.11
N ILE A 181 7.64 6.09 -7.17
CA ILE A 181 7.91 6.66 -8.50
C ILE A 181 7.67 8.18 -8.48
N ALA A 182 6.54 8.59 -7.88
CA ALA A 182 6.10 9.98 -7.76
C ALA A 182 7.16 10.93 -7.16
N ILE A 183 7.87 10.47 -6.13
CA ILE A 183 8.88 11.28 -5.42
C ILE A 183 10.03 11.73 -6.33
N PHE A 184 10.32 10.98 -7.40
CA PHE A 184 11.53 11.18 -8.21
C PHE A 184 11.28 11.79 -9.58
N ILE A 185 10.03 11.82 -10.03
CA ILE A 185 9.66 12.27 -11.36
C ILE A 185 8.62 13.36 -11.18
N ASP A 186 9.08 14.61 -11.14
CA ASP A 186 8.20 15.76 -11.29
C ASP A 186 7.74 15.79 -12.76
N ILE A 187 6.67 15.05 -13.07
CA ILE A 187 6.24 14.79 -14.44
C ILE A 187 5.40 15.96 -14.96
N THR A 188 6.10 17.04 -15.30
CA THR A 188 5.54 18.31 -15.77
C THR A 188 5.45 18.44 -17.30
N SER A 189 5.74 17.38 -18.08
CA SER A 189 5.63 17.46 -19.54
C SER A 189 4.17 17.39 -20.02
N GLN A 190 3.75 18.38 -20.79
CA GLN A 190 2.41 18.47 -21.41
C GLN A 190 2.03 17.25 -22.28
N GLU A 191 3.02 16.62 -22.94
CA GLU A 191 2.79 15.42 -23.76
C GLU A 191 2.34 14.22 -22.91
N LEU A 192 3.00 13.98 -21.77
CA LEU A 192 2.56 12.95 -20.83
C LEU A 192 1.15 13.22 -20.31
N ARG A 193 0.83 14.48 -19.97
CA ARG A 193 -0.48 14.87 -19.47
C ARG A 193 -1.61 14.43 -20.41
N LYS A 194 -1.45 14.66 -21.71
CA LYS A 194 -2.43 14.24 -22.71
C LYS A 194 -2.53 12.71 -22.81
N GLU A 195 -1.39 12.02 -22.91
CA GLU A 195 -1.34 10.55 -22.98
C GLU A 195 -1.94 9.89 -21.73
N THR A 196 -1.75 10.47 -20.54
CA THR A 196 -2.35 9.99 -19.29
C THR A 196 -3.88 10.07 -19.36
N ILE A 197 -4.45 11.17 -19.85
CA ILE A 197 -5.92 11.29 -20.01
C ILE A 197 -6.45 10.19 -20.93
N GLU A 198 -5.84 10.03 -22.10
CA GLU A 198 -6.29 9.06 -23.11
C GLU A 198 -6.16 7.62 -22.57
N THR A 199 -4.99 7.25 -22.06
CA THR A 199 -4.71 5.88 -21.62
C THR A 199 -5.44 5.47 -20.33
N HIS A 200 -5.66 6.40 -19.38
CA HIS A 200 -6.50 6.12 -18.22
C HIS A 200 -7.94 5.81 -18.62
N ARG A 201 -8.46 6.57 -19.60
CA ARG A 201 -9.80 6.38 -20.12
C ARG A 201 -9.94 5.03 -20.81
N GLU A 202 -8.93 4.62 -21.59
CA GLU A 202 -8.90 3.28 -22.22
C GLU A 202 -8.92 2.15 -21.18
N VAL A 203 -8.12 2.25 -20.12
CA VAL A 203 -8.13 1.26 -19.02
C VAL A 203 -9.50 1.20 -18.36
N LEU A 204 -10.07 2.35 -17.99
CA LEU A 204 -11.37 2.43 -17.33
C LEU A 204 -12.49 1.86 -18.22
N ASN A 205 -12.49 2.20 -19.51
CA ASN A 205 -13.48 1.71 -20.45
C ASN A 205 -13.42 0.18 -20.56
N ALA A 206 -12.23 -0.39 -20.71
CA ALA A 206 -12.08 -1.84 -20.80
C ALA A 206 -12.52 -2.56 -19.51
N ILE A 207 -12.25 -1.98 -18.34
CA ILE A 207 -12.77 -2.50 -17.06
C ILE A 207 -14.31 -2.40 -17.01
N THR A 208 -14.87 -1.27 -17.45
CA THR A 208 -16.33 -1.02 -17.46
C THR A 208 -17.06 -1.97 -18.42
N GLU A 209 -16.44 -2.32 -19.54
CA GLU A 209 -16.96 -3.27 -20.52
C GLU A 209 -16.70 -4.74 -20.11
N HIS A 210 -16.08 -4.97 -18.95
CA HIS A 210 -15.64 -6.28 -18.48
C HIS A 210 -14.71 -7.02 -19.47
N ASP A 211 -13.95 -6.28 -20.28
CA ASP A 211 -12.96 -6.82 -21.21
C ASP A 211 -11.61 -6.99 -20.51
N SER A 212 -11.37 -8.21 -20.01
CA SER A 212 -10.11 -8.58 -19.35
C SER A 212 -8.87 -8.40 -20.23
N ASN A 213 -8.95 -8.72 -21.52
CA ASN A 213 -7.81 -8.58 -22.42
C ASN A 213 -7.59 -7.11 -22.79
N GLY A 214 -8.68 -6.38 -23.08
CA GLY A 214 -8.64 -4.95 -23.31
C GLY A 214 -8.02 -4.19 -22.13
N ALA A 215 -8.40 -4.53 -20.90
CA ALA A 215 -7.87 -3.88 -19.70
C ALA A 215 -6.38 -4.16 -19.50
N ARG A 216 -5.93 -5.39 -19.78
CA ARG A 216 -4.50 -5.74 -19.78
C ARG A 216 -3.72 -4.91 -20.78
N ASP A 217 -4.19 -4.88 -22.03
CA ASP A 217 -3.49 -4.25 -23.14
C ASP A 217 -3.46 -2.73 -22.98
N ALA A 218 -4.57 -2.13 -22.55
CA ALA A 218 -4.65 -0.71 -22.23
C ALA A 218 -3.69 -0.31 -21.10
N MET A 219 -3.63 -1.10 -20.02
CA MET A 219 -2.70 -0.83 -18.91
C MET A 219 -1.24 -1.01 -19.35
N PHE A 220 -0.95 -2.01 -20.17
CA PHE A 220 0.39 -2.17 -20.74
C PHE A 220 0.79 -0.95 -21.58
N LEU A 221 -0.12 -0.46 -22.44
CA LEU A 221 0.10 0.70 -23.27
C LEU A 221 0.31 1.98 -22.45
N HIS A 222 -0.51 2.21 -21.42
CA HIS A 222 -0.34 3.28 -20.44
C HIS A 222 1.10 3.31 -19.88
N LEU A 223 1.62 2.14 -19.44
CA LEU A 223 2.97 2.03 -18.91
C LEU A 223 4.06 2.25 -19.96
N VAL A 224 3.82 1.90 -21.23
CA VAL A 224 4.74 2.21 -22.34
C VAL A 224 4.92 3.71 -22.51
N TYR A 225 3.84 4.49 -22.45
CA TYR A 225 3.91 5.96 -22.53
C TYR A 225 4.65 6.55 -21.33
N ASN A 226 4.35 6.09 -20.11
CA ASN A 226 5.09 6.46 -18.91
C ASN A 226 6.60 6.23 -19.08
N ARG A 227 7.00 5.04 -19.56
CA ARG A 227 8.42 4.71 -19.78
C ARG A 227 9.11 5.64 -20.77
N ARG A 228 8.44 5.94 -21.89
CA ARG A 228 8.98 6.84 -22.91
C ARG A 228 9.23 8.23 -22.34
N ASN A 229 8.27 8.75 -21.57
CA ASN A 229 8.37 10.07 -20.95
C ASN A 229 9.48 10.13 -19.91
N ILE A 230 9.58 9.14 -19.02
CA ILE A 230 10.66 9.07 -18.01
C ILE A 230 12.03 9.03 -18.68
N LYS A 231 12.22 8.21 -19.72
CA LYS A 231 13.47 8.18 -20.49
C LYS A 231 13.75 9.51 -21.20
N GLY A 232 12.73 10.20 -21.69
CA GLY A 232 12.84 11.52 -22.29
C GLY A 232 13.34 12.59 -21.30
N VAL A 233 12.77 12.60 -20.09
CA VAL A 233 13.19 13.51 -18.99
C VAL A 233 14.64 13.25 -18.59
N ILE A 234 15.03 11.97 -18.43
CA ILE A 234 16.41 11.58 -18.11
C ILE A 234 17.38 12.10 -19.18
N LYS A 235 17.06 11.89 -20.46
CA LYS A 235 17.91 12.31 -21.57
C LYS A 235 18.10 13.83 -21.62
N LYS A 236 17.06 14.62 -21.32
CA LYS A 236 17.17 16.09 -21.26
C LYS A 236 18.12 16.52 -20.14
N ARG A 237 17.92 15.99 -18.91
CA ARG A 237 18.75 16.33 -17.75
C ARG A 237 20.23 15.90 -17.85
N MET A 238 20.55 14.88 -18.65
CA MET A 238 21.94 14.48 -18.89
C MET A 238 22.66 15.39 -19.91
N ASN A 239 21.92 16.18 -20.68
CA ASN A 239 22.45 17.08 -21.70
C ASN A 239 22.51 18.55 -21.25
N ASP A 240 21.95 18.86 -20.08
CA ASP A 240 21.99 20.17 -19.40
C ASP A 240 23.09 20.17 -18.32
#